data_AF-A0A378JLD4-F1
#
_entry.id   AF-A0A378JLD4-F1
#
_cell.length_a   1.000
_cell.length_b   1.000
_cell.length_c   1.000
_cell.angle_alpha   90.00
_cell.angle_beta   90.00
_cell.angle_gamma   90.00
#
_symmetry.space_group_name_H-M   'P 1'
#
loop_
_entity.id
_entity.type
_entity.pdbx_description
1 polymer ?
#
loop_
_entity_poly.entity_id
_entity_poly.type
_entity_poly.pdbx_seq_one_letter_code
_entity_poly.pdbx_strand_id
1 'polypeptide(L)'
;MGGELERYQQELDTATKPIIARSVHYQKVISEIRKLLKDYFFNEKRIQKLSEPVKETELVFNYDQIKDPMEFCLVDEFFIENLALANGSSWTTAFDVHIANSNLTIEIQPEKGLYIFKPEKPYTPMAQSFMQQFTYALGVYRLSLGIYEAYAPILNHVELQQIQTFKNYIDSAQNAKELLQRDDIDLLALYRQTKSFKKEILSHLKSEKIHQGINIFRADLDKLTSQLTQLLEVGAGYLENCYKVFPNDPILWMFHDRSWHGLIKNMAALLYANYYASYTLSTTLEIKKEFIALIKNEFEQFNLISSEKLGLLKIELLRKAAKIISEFKVDLQAKLALQGIEIIEAPVVSMFSGTARPSMYQLMAEYYTAFIPGEKNTSGETFSNVKL
;
A
#
# COMPACT_ATOMS: atom_id res chain seq x y z
N MET A 1 -28.69 14.00 17.05
CA MET A 1 -27.47 13.16 16.94
C MET A 1 -27.08 13.01 15.46
N GLY A 2 -26.54 14.04 14.81
CA GLY A 2 -26.36 13.99 13.35
C GLY A 2 -25.29 14.93 12.79
N GLY A 3 -24.19 15.13 13.52
CA GLY A 3 -23.05 15.90 13.02
C GLY A 3 -21.69 15.28 13.31
N GLU A 4 -21.61 14.24 14.15
CA GLU A 4 -20.34 13.60 14.51
C GLU A 4 -19.80 12.74 13.37
N LEU A 5 -20.68 12.03 12.65
CA LEU A 5 -20.31 11.23 11.48
C LEU A 5 -19.75 12.12 10.37
N GLU A 6 -20.46 13.20 10.06
CA GLU A 6 -20.06 14.19 9.06
C GLU A 6 -18.74 14.86 9.44
N ARG A 7 -18.57 15.22 10.73
CA ARG A 7 -17.32 15.78 11.25
C ARG A 7 -16.15 14.80 11.11
N TYR A 8 -16.29 13.55 11.56
CA TYR A 8 -15.21 12.57 11.48
C TYR A 8 -14.84 12.22 10.04
N GLN A 9 -15.83 12.13 9.15
CA GLN A 9 -15.58 11.95 7.72
C GLN A 9 -14.82 13.14 7.14
N GLN A 10 -15.22 14.38 7.45
CA GLN A 10 -14.56 15.57 6.95
C GLN A 10 -13.11 15.71 7.47
N GLU A 11 -12.86 15.40 8.74
CA GLU A 11 -11.52 15.39 9.33
C GLU A 11 -10.61 14.36 8.63
N LEU A 12 -11.13 13.15 8.38
CA LEU A 12 -10.40 12.10 7.66
C LEU A 12 -10.13 12.51 6.21
N ASP A 13 -11.13 12.99 5.48
CA ASP A 13 -11.01 13.40 4.08
C ASP A 13 -9.99 14.54 3.92
N THR A 14 -9.98 15.48 4.87
CA THR A 14 -9.00 16.58 4.90
C THR A 14 -7.59 16.05 5.07
N ALA A 15 -7.39 15.05 5.94
CA ALA A 15 -6.10 14.43 6.19
C ALA A 15 -5.64 13.52 5.03
N THR A 16 -6.57 12.86 4.32
CA THR A 16 -6.26 11.98 3.19
C THR A 16 -5.95 12.77 1.90
N LYS A 17 -6.52 13.97 1.74
CA LYS A 17 -6.39 14.77 0.50
C LYS A 17 -4.94 15.02 0.06
N PRO A 18 -3.99 15.41 0.93
CA PRO A 18 -2.58 15.55 0.54
C PRO A 18 -1.98 14.23 0.04
N ILE A 19 -2.28 13.12 0.70
CA ILE A 19 -1.75 11.79 0.32
C ILE A 19 -2.24 11.38 -1.06
N ILE A 20 -3.52 11.58 -1.37
CA ILE A 20 -4.09 11.34 -2.71
C ILE A 20 -3.42 12.25 -3.75
N ALA A 21 -3.27 13.54 -3.44
CA ALA A 21 -2.65 14.48 -4.36
C ALA A 21 -1.21 14.09 -4.69
N ARG A 22 -0.43 13.62 -3.70
CA ARG A 22 0.92 13.10 -3.91
C ARG A 22 0.95 11.82 -4.73
N SER A 23 0.05 10.88 -4.46
CA SER A 23 -0.07 9.66 -5.25
C SER A 23 -0.35 9.96 -6.73
N VAL A 24 -1.31 10.85 -7.01
CA VAL A 24 -1.62 11.30 -8.38
C VAL A 24 -0.45 12.04 -9.03
N HIS A 25 0.28 12.85 -8.26
CA HIS A 25 1.49 13.51 -8.75
C HIS A 25 2.54 12.49 -9.17
N TYR A 26 2.91 11.57 -8.29
CA TYR A 26 3.97 10.60 -8.59
C TYR A 26 3.59 9.59 -9.68
N GLN A 27 2.30 9.27 -9.82
CA GLN A 27 1.81 8.52 -10.97
C GLN A 27 2.18 9.20 -12.29
N LYS A 28 1.97 10.52 -12.38
CA LYS A 28 2.33 11.31 -13.58
C LYS A 28 3.84 11.41 -13.76
N VAL A 29 4.57 11.64 -12.68
CA VAL A 29 6.03 11.79 -12.69
C VAL A 29 6.73 10.58 -13.33
N ILE A 30 6.27 9.36 -13.08
CA ILE A 30 6.84 8.16 -13.72
C ILE A 30 6.82 8.28 -15.25
N SER A 31 5.63 8.59 -15.79
CA SER A 31 5.44 8.73 -17.23
C SER A 31 6.26 9.89 -17.84
N GLU A 32 6.37 11.00 -17.10
CA GLU A 32 7.12 12.19 -17.53
C GLU A 32 8.63 11.96 -17.49
N ILE A 33 9.15 11.28 -16.46
CA ILE A 33 10.56 10.88 -16.40
C ILE A 33 10.87 9.97 -17.58
N ARG A 34 10.08 8.92 -17.82
CA ARG A 34 10.29 8.02 -18.96
C ARG A 34 10.34 8.78 -20.28
N LYS A 35 9.44 9.75 -20.48
CA LYS A 35 9.44 10.62 -21.65
C LYS A 35 10.74 11.43 -21.76
N LEU A 36 11.16 12.09 -20.68
CA LEU A 36 12.43 12.84 -20.64
C LEU A 36 13.63 11.96 -20.99
N LEU A 37 13.65 10.71 -20.52
CA LEU A 37 14.69 9.74 -20.87
C LEU A 37 14.66 9.41 -22.35
N LYS A 38 13.48 9.12 -22.91
CA LYS A 38 13.33 8.83 -24.34
C LYS A 38 13.80 10.01 -25.20
N ASP A 39 13.33 11.21 -24.88
CA ASP A 39 13.67 12.45 -25.61
C ASP A 39 15.17 12.76 -25.55
N TYR A 40 15.85 12.34 -24.48
CA TYR A 40 17.29 12.54 -24.29
C TYR A 40 18.14 11.48 -25.01
N PHE A 41 17.85 10.19 -24.82
CA PHE A 41 18.71 9.10 -25.30
C PHE A 41 18.44 8.69 -26.75
N PHE A 42 17.26 8.96 -27.29
CA PHE A 42 16.90 8.68 -28.69
C PHE A 42 16.93 9.95 -29.57
N ASN A 43 17.65 10.97 -29.13
CA ASN A 43 17.80 12.22 -29.88
C ASN A 43 18.82 12.08 -31.02
N GLU A 44 18.38 12.21 -32.27
CA GLU A 44 19.23 12.07 -33.47
C GLU A 44 20.50 12.94 -33.43
N LYS A 45 20.40 14.20 -32.99
CA LYS A 45 21.56 15.11 -32.91
C LYS A 45 22.60 14.68 -31.89
N ARG A 46 22.17 13.95 -30.86
CA ARG A 46 23.07 13.37 -29.85
C ARG A 46 23.67 12.07 -30.34
N ILE A 47 22.88 11.23 -31.00
CA ILE A 47 23.32 9.95 -31.57
C ILE A 47 24.45 10.18 -32.58
N GLN A 48 24.32 11.18 -33.47
CA GLN A 48 25.35 11.54 -34.44
C GLN A 48 26.70 11.92 -33.82
N LYS A 49 26.72 12.37 -32.55
CA LYS A 49 27.96 12.73 -31.83
C LYS A 49 28.67 11.53 -31.20
N LEU A 50 28.05 10.35 -31.21
CA LEU A 50 28.62 9.12 -30.62
C LEU A 50 29.56 8.38 -31.59
N SER A 51 29.67 8.84 -32.85
CA SER A 51 30.55 8.27 -33.86
C SER A 51 31.99 8.78 -33.69
N GLU A 52 32.73 8.19 -32.75
CA GLU A 52 34.16 8.45 -32.54
C GLU A 52 35.03 7.37 -33.22
N PRO A 53 36.23 7.72 -33.74
CA PRO A 53 37.18 6.73 -34.23
C PRO A 53 37.70 5.87 -33.06
N VAL A 54 37.59 4.55 -33.20
CA VAL A 54 37.85 3.56 -32.15
C VAL A 54 39.33 3.17 -32.15
N LYS A 55 39.96 3.06 -30.96
CA LYS A 55 41.32 2.51 -30.82
C LYS A 55 41.31 0.98 -30.79
N GLU A 56 42.44 0.33 -31.10
CA GLU A 56 42.55 -1.15 -31.17
C GLU A 56 42.09 -1.89 -29.88
N THR A 57 42.10 -1.23 -28.73
CA THR A 57 41.70 -1.80 -27.43
C THR A 57 40.24 -1.52 -27.04
N GLU A 58 39.51 -0.70 -27.79
CA GLU A 58 38.16 -0.22 -27.48
C GLU A 58 37.10 -1.02 -28.28
N LEU A 59 35.88 -1.12 -27.74
CA LEU A 59 34.74 -1.66 -28.50
C LEU A 59 34.19 -0.61 -29.46
N VAL A 60 33.84 -1.04 -30.67
CA VAL A 60 33.09 -0.22 -31.62
C VAL A 60 31.70 0.04 -31.04
N PHE A 61 31.39 1.30 -30.78
CA PHE A 61 30.06 1.69 -30.34
C PHE A 61 29.13 1.80 -31.55
N ASN A 62 28.25 0.83 -31.73
CA ASN A 62 27.20 0.87 -32.73
C ASN A 62 25.86 1.15 -32.06
N TYR A 63 25.37 2.39 -32.24
CA TYR A 63 24.10 2.81 -31.66
C TYR A 63 22.93 1.92 -32.11
N ASP A 64 22.91 1.51 -33.37
CA ASP A 64 21.80 0.70 -33.92
C ASP A 64 21.73 -0.68 -33.27
N GLN A 65 22.84 -1.21 -32.74
CA GLN A 65 22.87 -2.50 -32.05
C GLN A 65 22.41 -2.41 -30.59
N ILE A 66 22.53 -1.23 -29.96
CA ILE A 66 22.16 -1.02 -28.55
C ILE A 66 20.81 -0.32 -28.39
N LYS A 67 20.29 0.28 -29.47
CA LYS A 67 19.04 1.04 -29.44
C LYS A 67 17.88 0.19 -28.94
N ASP A 68 17.66 -0.98 -29.54
CA ASP A 68 16.54 -1.85 -29.17
C ASP A 68 16.66 -2.35 -27.71
N PRO A 69 17.84 -2.83 -27.24
CA PRO A 69 18.09 -3.06 -25.81
C PRO A 69 17.80 -1.85 -24.89
N MET A 70 18.14 -0.63 -25.30
CA MET A 70 17.87 0.58 -24.51
C MET A 70 16.38 0.94 -24.50
N GLU A 71 15.68 0.81 -25.63
CA GLU A 71 14.23 1.02 -25.70
C GLU A 71 13.49 -0.03 -24.86
N PHE A 72 13.97 -1.27 -24.86
CA PHE A 72 13.46 -2.34 -24.02
C PHE A 72 13.54 -1.98 -22.53
N CYS A 73 14.58 -1.28 -22.08
CA CYS A 73 14.67 -0.82 -20.67
C CYS A 73 13.66 0.28 -20.29
N LEU A 74 13.07 0.99 -21.25
CA LEU A 74 12.19 2.15 -21.02
C LEU A 74 10.71 1.83 -21.31
N VAL A 75 10.24 0.73 -20.72
CA VAL A 75 8.84 0.28 -20.74
C VAL A 75 7.92 1.17 -19.90
N ASP A 76 6.64 1.15 -20.26
CA ASP A 76 5.61 1.85 -19.47
C ASP A 76 5.37 1.21 -18.10
N GLU A 77 4.80 2.02 -17.22
CA GLU A 77 4.48 1.69 -15.84
C GLU A 77 3.45 0.57 -15.73
N PHE A 78 2.51 0.45 -16.68
CA PHE A 78 1.48 -0.58 -16.67
C PHE A 78 2.07 -1.96 -16.97
N PHE A 79 3.06 -2.04 -17.86
CA PHE A 79 3.81 -3.27 -18.10
C PHE A 79 4.55 -3.72 -16.83
N ILE A 80 5.19 -2.79 -16.11
CA ILE A 80 5.89 -3.10 -14.86
C ILE A 80 4.92 -3.53 -13.76
N GLU A 81 3.77 -2.87 -13.63
CA GLU A 81 2.71 -3.28 -12.72
C GLU A 81 2.25 -4.71 -12.97
N ASN A 82 1.95 -5.06 -14.23
CA ASN A 82 1.53 -6.42 -14.58
C ASN A 82 2.62 -7.46 -14.34
N LEU A 83 3.89 -7.11 -14.61
CA LEU A 83 5.02 -7.99 -14.33
C LEU A 83 5.19 -8.21 -12.82
N ALA A 84 5.02 -7.15 -12.02
CA ALA A 84 5.08 -7.22 -10.56
C ALA A 84 3.96 -8.11 -9.99
N LEU A 85 2.74 -7.97 -10.52
CA LEU A 85 1.58 -8.80 -10.16
C LEU A 85 1.80 -10.28 -10.52
N ALA A 86 2.28 -10.56 -11.74
CA ALA A 86 2.55 -11.92 -12.20
C ALA A 86 3.61 -12.63 -11.35
N ASN A 87 4.61 -11.88 -10.88
CA ASN A 87 5.73 -12.41 -10.10
C ASN A 87 5.52 -12.33 -8.59
N GLY A 88 4.45 -11.70 -8.10
CA GLY A 88 4.23 -11.45 -6.67
C GLY A 88 5.34 -10.62 -6.02
N SER A 89 5.86 -9.62 -6.75
CA SER A 89 7.04 -8.84 -6.36
C SER A 89 6.75 -7.34 -6.35
N SER A 90 7.70 -6.54 -5.84
CA SER A 90 7.61 -5.08 -5.94
C SER A 90 7.81 -4.59 -7.38
N TRP A 91 7.33 -3.40 -7.70
CA TRP A 91 7.54 -2.77 -9.01
C TRP A 91 9.02 -2.56 -9.30
N THR A 92 9.79 -2.15 -8.28
CA THR A 92 11.24 -1.98 -8.42
C THR A 92 11.96 -3.31 -8.69
N THR A 93 11.52 -4.40 -8.06
CA THR A 93 12.06 -5.75 -8.30
C THR A 93 11.69 -6.26 -9.69
N ALA A 94 10.43 -6.08 -10.11
CA ALA A 94 9.97 -6.44 -11.44
C ALA A 94 10.76 -5.68 -12.51
N PHE A 95 11.01 -4.39 -12.28
CA PHE A 95 11.85 -3.58 -13.15
C PHE A 95 13.31 -4.06 -13.17
N ASP A 96 13.89 -4.41 -12.02
CA ASP A 96 15.25 -4.98 -11.96
C ASP A 96 15.35 -6.28 -12.80
N VAL A 97 14.38 -7.19 -12.68
CA VAL A 97 14.31 -8.41 -13.51
C VAL A 97 14.19 -8.07 -14.99
N HIS A 98 13.39 -7.06 -15.33
CA HIS A 98 13.23 -6.61 -16.71
C HIS A 98 14.55 -6.06 -17.28
N ILE A 99 15.25 -5.21 -16.53
CA ILE A 99 16.57 -4.67 -16.93
C ILE A 99 17.61 -5.78 -17.11
N ALA A 100 17.62 -6.80 -16.25
CA ALA A 100 18.51 -7.94 -16.39
C ALA A 100 18.33 -8.70 -17.72
N ASN A 101 17.12 -8.65 -18.29
CA ASN A 101 16.78 -9.30 -19.56
C ASN A 101 16.98 -8.40 -20.80
N SER A 102 17.51 -7.19 -20.63
CA SER A 102 17.71 -6.24 -21.73
C SER A 102 18.84 -6.59 -22.69
N ASN A 103 19.67 -7.58 -22.35
CA ASN A 103 20.95 -7.89 -23.02
C ASN A 103 22.00 -6.77 -22.97
N LEU A 104 21.76 -5.70 -22.20
CA LEU A 104 22.79 -4.70 -21.90
C LEU A 104 23.72 -5.22 -20.78
N THR A 105 24.99 -4.85 -20.85
CA THR A 105 25.99 -5.17 -19.81
C THR A 105 25.81 -4.27 -18.58
N ILE A 106 24.69 -4.45 -17.89
CA ILE A 106 24.31 -3.69 -16.69
C ILE A 106 24.38 -4.61 -15.47
N GLU A 107 25.23 -4.26 -14.52
CA GLU A 107 25.27 -4.87 -13.20
C GLU A 107 24.23 -4.17 -12.30
N ILE A 108 23.31 -4.94 -11.75
CA ILE A 108 22.28 -4.45 -10.83
C ILE A 108 22.82 -4.59 -9.40
N GLN A 109 22.76 -3.50 -8.62
CA GLN A 109 23.06 -3.50 -7.20
C GLN A 109 21.78 -3.13 -6.42
N PRO A 110 20.87 -4.10 -6.17
CA PRO A 110 19.54 -3.83 -5.64
C PRO A 110 19.57 -3.12 -4.28
N GLU A 111 20.51 -3.51 -3.41
CA GLU A 111 20.66 -2.94 -2.06
C GLU A 111 21.02 -1.45 -2.07
N LYS A 112 21.66 -0.98 -3.15
CA LYS A 112 22.02 0.43 -3.33
C LYS A 112 21.06 1.16 -4.26
N GLY A 113 20.14 0.45 -4.92
CA GLY A 113 19.29 0.98 -5.97
C GLY A 113 20.08 1.50 -7.18
N LEU A 114 21.26 0.93 -7.43
CA LEU A 114 22.20 1.41 -8.46
C LEU A 114 22.26 0.43 -9.64
N TYR A 115 22.34 1.00 -10.84
CA TYR A 115 22.72 0.29 -12.06
C TYR A 115 24.10 0.74 -12.52
N ILE A 116 24.98 -0.21 -12.82
CA ILE A 116 26.34 0.06 -13.25
C ILE A 116 26.57 -0.54 -14.63
N PHE A 117 26.92 0.31 -15.59
CA PHE A 117 27.35 -0.15 -16.89
C PHE A 117 28.77 -0.73 -16.82
N LYS A 118 28.91 -2.03 -17.12
CA LYS A 118 30.17 -2.78 -16.99
C LYS A 118 30.42 -3.64 -18.23
N PRO A 119 30.88 -3.03 -19.33
CA PRO A 119 31.18 -3.79 -20.54
C PRO A 119 32.46 -4.63 -20.35
N GLU A 120 32.60 -5.70 -21.14
CA GLU A 120 33.78 -6.58 -21.12
C GLU A 120 35.07 -5.83 -21.48
N LYS A 121 34.94 -4.83 -22.36
CA LYS A 121 36.00 -3.91 -22.78
C LYS A 121 35.44 -2.49 -22.79
N PRO A 122 36.27 -1.46 -22.52
CA PRO A 122 35.80 -0.08 -22.55
C PRO A 122 35.38 0.33 -23.96
N TYR A 123 34.32 1.14 -24.06
CA TYR A 123 34.00 1.87 -25.29
C TYR A 123 34.87 3.13 -25.40
N THR A 124 34.73 3.86 -26.52
CA THR A 124 35.26 5.22 -26.61
C THR A 124 34.72 6.09 -25.46
N PRO A 125 35.45 7.14 -25.03
CA PRO A 125 35.05 7.94 -23.87
C PRO A 125 33.63 8.52 -23.96
N MET A 126 33.18 9.00 -25.13
CA MET A 126 31.81 9.52 -25.28
C MET A 126 30.77 8.43 -25.18
N ALA A 127 30.99 7.29 -25.85
CA ALA A 127 30.10 6.13 -25.80
C ALA A 127 29.99 5.55 -24.39
N GLN A 128 31.12 5.44 -23.69
CA GLN A 128 31.18 4.99 -22.29
C GLN A 128 30.39 5.93 -21.39
N SER A 129 30.60 7.25 -21.53
CA SER A 129 29.85 8.25 -20.75
C SER A 129 28.36 8.23 -21.06
N PHE A 130 27.98 8.05 -22.32
CA PHE A 130 26.58 7.96 -22.73
C PHE A 130 25.86 6.76 -22.09
N MET A 131 26.48 5.58 -22.10
CA MET A 131 25.90 4.39 -21.48
C MET A 131 25.88 4.46 -19.95
N GLN A 132 26.89 5.07 -19.33
CA GLN A 132 26.86 5.33 -17.89
C GLN A 132 25.74 6.32 -17.54
N GLN A 133 25.58 7.41 -18.30
CA GLN A 133 24.45 8.33 -18.13
C GLN A 133 23.12 7.59 -18.23
N PHE A 134 22.98 6.66 -19.19
CA PHE A 134 21.80 5.83 -19.33
C PHE A 134 21.52 4.99 -18.08
N THR A 135 22.52 4.27 -17.55
CA THR A 135 22.33 3.47 -16.33
C THR A 135 21.98 4.32 -15.11
N TYR A 136 22.57 5.51 -14.99
CA TYR A 136 22.17 6.45 -13.95
C TYR A 136 20.71 6.89 -14.09
N ALA A 137 20.28 7.19 -15.31
CA ALA A 137 18.92 7.63 -15.58
C ALA A 137 17.88 6.52 -15.33
N LEU A 138 18.21 5.25 -15.64
CA LEU A 138 17.40 4.10 -15.26
C LEU A 138 17.22 4.00 -13.74
N GLY A 139 18.26 4.33 -12.95
CA GLY A 139 18.18 4.37 -11.49
C GLY A 139 17.17 5.40 -11.00
N VAL A 140 17.11 6.57 -11.65
CA VAL A 140 16.11 7.61 -11.33
C VAL A 140 14.70 7.15 -11.74
N TYR A 141 14.56 6.46 -12.88
CA TYR A 141 13.27 5.88 -13.28
C TYR A 141 12.79 4.82 -12.26
N ARG A 142 13.68 3.91 -11.85
CA ARG A 142 13.43 2.93 -10.77
C ARG A 142 13.00 3.61 -9.47
N LEU A 143 13.67 4.69 -9.08
CA LEU A 143 13.29 5.48 -7.90
C LEU A 143 11.87 6.03 -8.01
N SER A 144 11.48 6.56 -9.18
CA SER A 144 10.13 7.09 -9.40
C SER A 144 9.04 6.02 -9.26
N LEU A 145 9.31 4.80 -9.73
CA LEU A 145 8.44 3.64 -9.56
C LEU A 145 8.29 3.30 -8.07
N GLY A 146 9.40 3.21 -7.34
CA GLY A 146 9.39 2.89 -5.90
C GLY A 146 8.67 3.93 -5.04
N ILE A 147 8.81 5.23 -5.37
CA ILE A 147 8.09 6.30 -4.68
C ILE A 147 6.59 6.13 -4.86
N TYR A 148 6.12 5.95 -6.10
CA TYR A 148 4.69 5.76 -6.36
C TYR A 148 4.14 4.48 -5.74
N GLU A 149 4.89 3.37 -5.84
CA GLU A 149 4.55 2.08 -5.24
C GLU A 149 4.31 2.20 -3.73
N ALA A 150 5.08 3.02 -3.01
CA ALA A 150 4.88 3.24 -1.59
C ALA A 150 3.54 3.90 -1.22
N TYR A 151 2.92 4.67 -2.12
CA TYR A 151 1.62 5.31 -1.88
C TYR A 151 0.43 4.35 -2.04
N ALA A 152 0.53 3.35 -2.93
CA ALA A 152 -0.61 2.50 -3.25
C ALA A 152 -1.12 1.67 -2.06
N PRO A 153 -0.27 1.00 -1.25
CA PRO A 153 -0.71 0.27 -0.05
C PRO A 153 -1.37 1.16 1.00
N ILE A 154 -0.98 2.44 1.07
CA ILE A 154 -1.51 3.41 2.04
C ILE A 154 -2.97 3.71 1.72
N LEU A 155 -3.26 4.05 0.46
CA LEU A 155 -4.61 4.42 0.03
C LEU A 155 -5.55 3.20 -0.08
N ASN A 156 -5.00 2.02 -0.38
CA ASN A 156 -5.75 0.77 -0.49
C ASN A 156 -5.80 -0.04 0.80
N HIS A 157 -5.40 0.55 1.93
CA HIS A 157 -5.39 -0.17 3.20
C HIS A 157 -6.79 -0.68 3.57
N VAL A 158 -6.88 -1.93 4.03
CA VAL A 158 -8.15 -2.61 4.35
C VAL A 158 -9.03 -1.79 5.31
N GLU A 159 -8.40 -1.13 6.28
CA GLU A 159 -9.10 -0.34 7.29
C GLU A 159 -9.78 0.91 6.71
N LEU A 160 -9.24 1.49 5.63
CA LEU A 160 -9.89 2.58 4.89
C LEU A 160 -11.01 2.04 4.00
N GLN A 161 -10.79 0.91 3.32
CA GLN A 161 -11.81 0.27 2.47
C GLN A 161 -13.06 -0.14 3.25
N GLN A 162 -12.90 -0.58 4.50
CA GLN A 162 -14.02 -0.91 5.40
C GLN A 162 -15.00 0.25 5.63
N ILE A 163 -14.56 1.52 5.50
CA ILE A 163 -15.47 2.68 5.60
C ILE A 163 -16.57 2.55 4.54
N GLN A 164 -16.20 2.23 3.31
CA GLN A 164 -17.17 2.06 2.22
C GLN A 164 -18.08 0.87 2.49
N THR A 165 -17.54 -0.25 2.98
CA THR A 165 -18.35 -1.41 3.40
C THR A 165 -19.41 -1.02 4.45
N PHE A 166 -19.05 -0.20 5.43
CA PHE A 166 -19.99 0.24 6.46
C PHE A 166 -20.99 1.30 5.96
N LYS A 167 -20.62 2.12 4.98
CA LYS A 167 -21.59 2.97 4.26
C LYS A 167 -22.61 2.12 3.50
N ASN A 168 -22.15 1.08 2.79
CA ASN A 168 -23.03 0.14 2.11
C ASN A 168 -23.99 -0.57 3.09
N TYR A 169 -23.61 -0.71 4.37
CA TYR A 169 -24.53 -1.23 5.37
C TYR A 169 -25.68 -0.28 5.68
N ILE A 170 -25.43 1.03 5.70
CA ILE A 170 -26.49 2.03 5.86
C ILE A 170 -27.43 1.96 4.66
N ASP A 171 -26.89 1.92 3.45
CA ASP A 171 -27.68 1.86 2.21
C ASP A 171 -28.52 0.58 2.15
N SER A 172 -27.93 -0.57 2.53
CA SER A 172 -28.65 -1.85 2.60
C SER A 172 -29.77 -1.81 3.65
N ALA A 173 -29.54 -1.16 4.80
CA ALA A 173 -30.56 -0.98 5.83
C ALA A 173 -31.72 -0.10 5.34
N GLN A 174 -31.40 0.97 4.58
CA GLN A 174 -32.39 1.86 3.99
C GLN A 174 -33.20 1.16 2.90
N ASN A 175 -32.53 0.45 1.99
CA ASN A 175 -33.20 -0.35 0.94
C ASN A 175 -34.15 -1.39 1.56
N ALA A 176 -33.73 -2.09 2.62
CA ALA A 176 -34.60 -3.04 3.31
C ALA A 176 -35.85 -2.38 3.93
N LYS A 177 -35.70 -1.16 4.46
CA LYS A 177 -36.80 -0.35 4.98
C LYS A 177 -37.76 0.11 3.87
N GLU A 178 -37.25 0.50 2.71
CA GLU A 178 -38.06 0.87 1.54
C GLU A 178 -38.81 -0.33 0.96
N LEU A 179 -38.18 -1.50 0.91
CA LEU A 179 -38.81 -2.75 0.52
C LEU A 179 -40.05 -3.01 1.38
N LEU A 180 -40.00 -2.82 2.69
CA LEU A 180 -41.17 -3.04 3.55
C LEU A 180 -42.44 -2.27 3.14
N GLN A 181 -42.30 -1.15 2.41
CA GLN A 181 -43.44 -0.35 1.93
C GLN A 181 -44.15 -0.96 0.72
N ARG A 182 -43.57 -1.96 0.05
CA ARG A 182 -44.23 -2.63 -1.08
C ARG A 182 -45.09 -3.81 -0.59
N ASP A 183 -46.09 -4.15 -1.39
CA ASP A 183 -47.06 -5.20 -1.10
C ASP A 183 -46.65 -6.58 -1.66
N ASP A 184 -45.66 -6.64 -2.56
CA ASP A 184 -45.26 -7.81 -3.35
C ASP A 184 -44.03 -8.57 -2.81
N ILE A 185 -43.69 -8.41 -1.54
CA ILE A 185 -42.42 -8.90 -0.98
C ILE A 185 -42.60 -10.11 -0.07
N ASP A 186 -41.65 -11.05 -0.20
CA ASP A 186 -41.46 -12.13 0.76
C ASP A 186 -40.92 -11.59 2.10
N LEU A 187 -41.85 -11.37 3.04
CA LEU A 187 -41.55 -10.87 4.38
C LEU A 187 -40.68 -11.82 5.22
N LEU A 188 -40.74 -13.14 4.97
CA LEU A 188 -39.92 -14.13 5.69
C LEU A 188 -38.47 -14.10 5.22
N ALA A 189 -38.25 -14.00 3.90
CA ALA A 189 -36.92 -13.80 3.34
C ALA A 189 -36.30 -12.50 3.87
N LEU A 190 -37.08 -11.41 3.86
CA LEU A 190 -36.67 -10.11 4.37
C LEU A 190 -36.34 -10.17 5.88
N TYR A 191 -37.11 -10.89 6.69
CA TYR A 191 -36.83 -11.08 8.11
C TYR A 191 -35.51 -11.83 8.36
N ARG A 192 -35.26 -12.91 7.60
CA ARG A 192 -34.00 -13.66 7.68
C ARG A 192 -32.80 -12.80 7.31
N GLN A 193 -32.91 -12.03 6.22
CA GLN A 193 -31.87 -11.10 5.79
C GLN A 193 -31.58 -10.06 6.88
N THR A 194 -32.62 -9.47 7.47
CA THR A 194 -32.51 -8.49 8.57
C THR A 194 -31.78 -9.07 9.78
N LYS A 195 -32.09 -10.32 10.15
CA LYS A 195 -31.45 -11.01 11.28
C LYS A 195 -29.95 -11.25 11.02
N SER A 196 -29.61 -11.74 9.82
CA SER A 196 -28.19 -11.94 9.43
C SER A 196 -27.42 -10.62 9.47
N PHE A 197 -28.02 -9.59 8.90
CA PHE A 197 -27.42 -8.28 8.77
C PHE A 197 -27.17 -7.60 10.12
N LYS A 198 -28.15 -7.69 11.02
CA LYS A 198 -28.00 -7.27 12.42
C LYS A 198 -26.85 -8.00 13.12
N LYS A 199 -26.74 -9.31 12.93
CA LYS A 199 -25.66 -10.12 13.53
C LYS A 199 -24.29 -9.67 13.04
N GLU A 200 -24.16 -9.38 11.75
CA GLU A 200 -22.92 -8.92 11.12
C GLU A 200 -22.47 -7.58 11.69
N ILE A 201 -23.35 -6.57 11.72
CA ILE A 201 -23.04 -5.23 12.27
C ILE A 201 -22.64 -5.30 13.75
N LEU A 202 -23.38 -6.07 14.56
CA LEU A 202 -23.03 -6.26 15.97
C LEU A 202 -21.68 -6.99 16.14
N SER A 203 -21.32 -7.88 15.21
CA SER A 203 -20.02 -8.54 15.23
C SER A 203 -18.87 -7.58 14.95
N HIS A 204 -19.08 -6.56 14.12
CA HIS A 204 -18.11 -5.52 13.80
C HIS A 204 -17.99 -4.45 14.90
N LEU A 205 -19.04 -4.23 15.70
CA LEU A 205 -19.02 -3.33 16.86
C LEU A 205 -18.23 -3.87 18.06
N LYS A 206 -17.63 -5.07 17.96
CA LYS A 206 -16.76 -5.60 19.02
C LYS A 206 -15.51 -4.74 19.13
N SER A 207 -15.23 -4.27 20.35
CA SER A 207 -14.05 -3.47 20.70
C SER A 207 -12.75 -4.04 20.12
N GLU A 208 -12.58 -5.36 20.23
CA GLU A 208 -11.42 -6.09 19.68
C GLU A 208 -11.21 -5.83 18.17
N LYS A 209 -12.26 -5.95 17.34
CA LYS A 209 -12.15 -5.77 15.89
C LYS A 209 -11.83 -4.34 15.50
N ILE A 210 -12.38 -3.36 16.22
CA ILE A 210 -12.17 -1.94 15.92
C ILE A 210 -10.75 -1.52 16.33
N HIS A 211 -10.30 -1.88 17.54
CA HIS A 211 -9.00 -1.44 18.04
C HIS A 211 -7.82 -2.23 17.44
N GLN A 212 -7.96 -3.54 17.18
CA GLN A 212 -6.91 -4.31 16.50
C GLN A 212 -6.63 -3.77 15.09
N GLY A 213 -7.70 -3.47 14.32
CA GLY A 213 -7.55 -2.90 12.98
C GLY A 213 -6.80 -1.57 12.97
N ILE A 214 -7.12 -0.66 13.91
CA ILE A 214 -6.44 0.64 14.03
C ILE A 214 -4.95 0.48 14.39
N ASN A 215 -4.62 -0.44 15.29
CA ASN A 215 -3.23 -0.67 15.69
C ASN A 215 -2.38 -1.22 14.55
N ILE A 216 -2.93 -2.16 13.77
CA ILE A 216 -2.27 -2.71 12.57
C ILE A 216 -2.06 -1.59 11.55
N PHE A 217 -3.11 -0.82 11.27
CA PHE A 217 -3.04 0.30 10.34
C PHE A 217 -1.97 1.33 10.72
N ARG A 218 -1.88 1.69 12.01
CA ARG A 218 -0.85 2.61 12.50
C ARG A 218 0.56 2.06 12.25
N ALA A 219 0.81 0.80 12.59
CA ALA A 219 2.11 0.17 12.42
C ALA A 219 2.51 0.09 10.94
N ASP A 220 1.56 -0.25 10.06
CA ASP A 220 1.78 -0.31 8.62
C ASP A 220 2.07 1.08 8.04
N LEU A 221 1.33 2.12 8.49
CA LEU A 221 1.62 3.50 8.10
C LEU A 221 2.98 3.99 8.56
N ASP A 222 3.39 3.69 9.79
CA ASP A 222 4.72 4.09 10.30
C ASP A 222 5.85 3.46 9.47
N LYS A 223 5.68 2.18 9.12
CA LYS A 223 6.61 1.45 8.25
C LYS A 223 6.66 2.08 6.86
N LEU A 224 5.52 2.29 6.21
CA LEU A 224 5.42 2.85 4.86
C LEU A 224 5.94 4.30 4.80
N THR A 225 5.66 5.11 5.82
CA THR A 225 6.19 6.48 5.96
C THR A 225 7.71 6.48 6.07
N SER A 226 8.27 5.57 6.87
CA SER A 226 9.72 5.41 7.00
C SER A 226 10.37 4.99 5.68
N GLN A 227 9.78 4.02 4.99
CA GLN A 227 10.25 3.55 3.68
C GLN A 227 10.22 4.66 2.63
N LEU A 228 9.13 5.43 2.53
CA LEU A 228 9.02 6.55 1.60
C LEU A 228 10.01 7.66 1.90
N THR A 229 10.18 8.01 3.18
CA THR A 229 11.15 9.04 3.60
C THR A 229 12.57 8.60 3.21
N GLN A 230 12.93 7.36 3.50
CA GLN A 230 14.23 6.80 3.12
C GLN A 230 14.44 6.79 1.60
N LEU A 231 13.41 6.41 0.82
CA LEU A 231 13.47 6.46 -0.65
C LEU A 231 13.73 7.88 -1.16
N LEU A 232 13.06 8.88 -0.59
CA LEU A 232 13.25 10.28 -0.96
C LEU A 232 14.65 10.80 -0.58
N GLU A 233 15.18 10.42 0.58
CA GLU A 233 16.53 10.80 1.02
C GLU A 233 17.63 10.14 0.18
N VAL A 234 17.53 8.84 -0.06
CA VAL A 234 18.45 8.10 -0.92
C VAL A 234 18.37 8.63 -2.35
N GLY A 235 17.15 8.88 -2.83
CA GLY A 235 16.91 9.45 -4.16
C GLY A 235 17.51 10.84 -4.34
N ALA A 236 17.49 11.66 -3.28
CA ALA A 236 18.08 12.99 -3.30
C ALA A 236 19.60 12.86 -3.47
N GLY A 237 20.27 12.12 -2.58
CA GLY A 237 21.70 11.88 -2.69
C GLY A 237 22.10 11.23 -4.02
N TYR A 238 21.25 10.37 -4.57
CA TYR A 238 21.48 9.76 -5.87
C TYR A 238 21.45 10.78 -7.02
N LEU A 239 20.44 11.66 -7.08
CA LEU A 239 20.37 12.72 -8.08
C LEU A 239 21.51 13.74 -7.96
N GLU A 240 21.87 14.09 -6.73
CA GLU A 240 23.02 14.97 -6.46
C GLU A 240 24.32 14.36 -7.00
N ASN A 241 24.49 13.05 -6.78
CA ASN A 241 25.62 12.31 -7.35
C ASN A 241 25.55 12.25 -8.89
N CYS A 242 24.39 11.99 -9.49
CA CYS A 242 24.20 12.01 -10.95
C CYS A 242 24.63 13.35 -11.57
N TYR A 243 24.33 14.45 -10.89
CA TYR A 243 24.68 15.80 -11.31
C TYR A 243 26.20 16.05 -11.24
N LYS A 244 26.89 15.44 -10.28
CA LYS A 244 28.34 15.61 -10.06
C LYS A 244 29.22 14.71 -10.93
N VAL A 245 28.81 13.45 -11.17
CA VAL A 245 29.66 12.41 -11.79
C VAL A 245 30.07 12.72 -13.23
N PHE A 246 29.28 13.49 -13.96
CA PHE A 246 29.57 13.88 -15.35
C PHE A 246 29.88 15.37 -15.43
N PRO A 247 31.08 15.80 -14.97
CA PRO A 247 31.39 17.21 -14.80
C PRO A 247 31.41 17.96 -16.13
N ASN A 248 31.15 19.26 -16.04
CA ASN A 248 31.29 20.17 -17.17
C ASN A 248 32.75 20.23 -17.62
N ASP A 249 33.02 19.99 -18.90
CA ASP A 249 34.30 20.35 -19.48
C ASP A 249 34.41 21.92 -19.52
N PRO A 250 35.47 22.50 -18.91
CA PRO A 250 35.59 23.93 -18.55
C PRO A 250 35.43 24.95 -19.69
N ILE A 251 35.46 24.55 -20.95
CA ILE A 251 35.47 25.49 -22.08
C ILE A 251 34.07 25.75 -22.66
N LEU A 252 33.13 24.82 -22.53
CA LEU A 252 31.82 24.88 -23.21
C LEU A 252 30.63 25.31 -22.31
N TRP A 253 30.85 25.57 -21.01
CA TRP A 253 29.77 25.89 -20.07
C TRP A 253 29.27 27.34 -20.14
N MET A 254 30.07 28.27 -20.68
CA MET A 254 29.70 29.69 -20.75
C MET A 254 28.57 29.99 -21.73
N PHE A 255 28.22 29.02 -22.59
CA PHE A 255 27.29 29.26 -23.69
C PHE A 255 25.93 28.56 -23.51
N HIS A 256 25.85 27.41 -22.82
CA HIS A 256 24.59 26.68 -22.58
C HIS A 256 24.63 25.80 -21.32
N ASP A 257 23.49 25.67 -20.65
CA ASP A 257 23.25 24.58 -19.69
C ASP A 257 23.36 23.23 -20.43
N ARG A 258 24.31 22.37 -20.03
CA ARG A 258 24.52 21.10 -20.75
C ARG A 258 23.30 20.21 -20.58
N SER A 259 22.88 19.58 -21.67
CA SER A 259 21.66 18.76 -21.72
C SER A 259 21.57 17.68 -20.62
N TRP A 260 22.68 17.12 -20.11
CA TRP A 260 22.65 16.20 -18.96
C TRP A 260 22.20 16.88 -17.67
N HIS A 261 22.82 17.99 -17.30
CA HIS A 261 22.45 18.76 -16.11
C HIS A 261 21.02 19.29 -16.22
N GLY A 262 20.60 19.72 -17.42
CA GLY A 262 19.20 20.07 -17.71
C GLY A 262 18.24 18.89 -17.48
N LEU A 263 18.59 17.70 -17.96
CA LEU A 263 17.81 16.49 -17.73
C LEU A 263 17.69 16.16 -16.23
N ILE A 264 18.79 16.15 -15.48
CA ILE A 264 18.79 15.86 -14.05
C ILE A 264 17.99 16.91 -13.27
N LYS A 265 18.10 18.20 -13.61
CA LYS A 265 17.28 19.25 -12.98
C LYS A 265 15.80 19.08 -13.26
N ASN A 266 15.42 18.68 -14.47
CA ASN A 266 14.03 18.40 -14.78
C ASN A 266 13.52 17.19 -13.97
N MET A 267 14.31 16.13 -13.84
CA MET A 267 13.93 15.00 -12.98
C MET A 267 13.84 15.40 -11.49
N ALA A 268 14.77 16.23 -10.99
CA ALA A 268 14.71 16.76 -9.63
C ALA A 268 13.49 17.67 -9.42
N ALA A 269 13.15 18.51 -10.40
CA ALA A 269 11.96 19.34 -10.39
C ALA A 269 10.68 18.51 -10.27
N LEU A 270 10.59 17.40 -11.00
CA LEU A 270 9.44 16.51 -10.99
C LEU A 270 9.34 15.72 -9.68
N LEU A 271 10.44 15.12 -9.23
CA LEU A 271 10.46 14.28 -8.02
C LEU A 271 10.32 15.09 -6.72
N TYR A 272 10.86 16.31 -6.68
CA TYR A 272 10.90 17.14 -5.48
C TYR A 272 10.11 18.45 -5.64
N ALA A 273 9.19 18.54 -6.59
CA ALA A 273 8.31 19.69 -6.81
C ALA A 273 9.03 21.06 -6.84
N ASN A 274 10.19 21.13 -7.52
CA ASN A 274 11.08 22.31 -7.58
C ASN A 274 11.79 22.70 -6.28
N TYR A 275 11.79 21.84 -5.25
CA TYR A 275 12.56 22.05 -4.02
C TYR A 275 14.01 21.61 -4.21
N TYR A 276 14.74 22.30 -5.09
CA TYR A 276 16.17 22.10 -5.27
C TYR A 276 16.89 23.42 -5.56
N ALA A 277 18.20 23.43 -5.33
CA ALA A 277 19.12 24.45 -5.79
C ALA A 277 20.15 23.79 -6.70
N SER A 278 20.57 24.48 -7.76
CA SER A 278 21.60 23.95 -8.67
C SER A 278 22.60 25.04 -9.02
N TYR A 279 23.88 24.69 -8.94
CA TYR A 279 24.99 25.54 -9.32
C TYR A 279 25.82 24.80 -10.38
N THR A 280 25.73 25.28 -11.62
CA THR A 280 26.40 24.65 -12.77
C THR A 280 27.92 24.75 -12.67
N LEU A 281 28.45 25.83 -12.08
CA LEU A 281 29.89 26.07 -11.91
C LEU A 281 30.54 25.05 -10.96
N SER A 282 29.91 24.78 -9.83
CA SER A 282 30.41 23.83 -8.84
C SER A 282 29.88 22.41 -9.07
N THR A 283 29.17 22.16 -10.17
CA THR A 283 28.49 20.88 -10.47
C THR A 283 27.71 20.36 -9.26
N THR A 284 27.00 21.27 -8.60
CA THR A 284 26.25 20.97 -7.37
C THR A 284 24.77 21.04 -7.68
N LEU A 285 24.07 19.97 -7.32
CA LEU A 285 22.64 19.96 -7.12
C LEU A 285 22.44 19.72 -5.62
N GLU A 286 21.49 20.41 -5.03
CA GLU A 286 21.10 20.22 -3.63
C GLU A 286 19.58 20.10 -3.58
N ILE A 287 19.09 18.96 -3.11
CA ILE A 287 17.67 18.78 -2.84
C ILE A 287 17.36 19.33 -1.46
N LYS A 288 16.40 20.24 -1.39
CA LYS A 288 16.01 20.90 -0.15
C LYS A 288 15.30 19.91 0.78
N LYS A 289 15.88 19.68 1.96
CA LYS A 289 15.35 18.75 2.97
C LYS A 289 13.94 19.14 3.46
N GLU A 290 13.57 20.40 3.31
CA GLU A 290 12.26 20.95 3.62
C GLU A 290 11.13 20.21 2.88
N PHE A 291 11.37 19.75 1.65
CA PHE A 291 10.37 18.98 0.93
C PHE A 291 10.17 17.59 1.53
N ILE A 292 11.25 16.90 1.86
CA ILE A 292 11.19 15.57 2.49
C ILE A 292 10.52 15.68 3.87
N ALA A 293 10.87 16.72 4.64
CA ALA A 293 10.23 17.03 5.92
C ALA A 293 8.73 17.35 5.77
N LEU A 294 8.35 18.05 4.70
CA LEU A 294 6.95 18.33 4.39
C LEU A 294 6.17 17.05 4.09
N ILE A 295 6.69 16.17 3.24
CA ILE A 295 6.08 14.86 2.96
C ILE A 295 5.93 14.06 4.24
N LYS A 296 7.00 13.97 5.04
CA LYS A 296 6.98 13.26 6.33
C LYS A 296 5.90 13.80 7.26
N ASN A 297 5.78 15.13 7.39
CA ASN A 297 4.74 15.75 8.21
C ASN A 297 3.33 15.51 7.65
N GLU A 298 3.12 15.54 6.33
CA GLU A 298 1.83 15.16 5.70
C GLU A 298 1.40 13.75 6.15
N PHE A 299 2.34 12.79 6.18
CA PHE A 299 2.09 11.42 6.63
C PHE A 299 1.89 11.29 8.13
N GLU A 300 2.68 11.98 8.95
CA GLU A 300 2.52 11.97 10.41
C GLU A 300 1.15 12.54 10.81
N GLN A 301 0.71 13.63 10.18
CA GLN A 301 -0.63 14.20 10.40
C GLN A 301 -1.73 13.25 9.92
N PHE A 302 -1.55 12.63 8.77
CA PHE A 302 -2.50 11.62 8.26
C PHE A 302 -2.61 10.43 9.22
N ASN A 303 -1.50 9.91 9.73
CA ASN A 303 -1.50 8.80 10.67
C ASN A 303 -2.17 9.19 12.00
N LEU A 304 -1.85 10.37 12.55
CA LEU A 304 -2.44 10.88 13.78
C LEU A 304 -3.97 10.99 13.66
N ILE A 305 -4.45 11.72 12.64
CA ILE A 305 -5.89 11.94 12.44
C ILE A 305 -6.59 10.61 12.16
N SER A 306 -6.04 9.77 11.29
CA SER A 306 -6.68 8.49 10.97
C SER A 306 -6.71 7.56 12.18
N SER A 307 -5.65 7.51 12.97
CA SER A 307 -5.59 6.77 14.22
C SER A 307 -6.68 7.18 15.22
N GLU A 308 -6.97 8.48 15.32
CA GLU A 308 -7.97 9.01 16.24
C GLU A 308 -9.40 8.86 15.72
N LYS A 309 -9.61 9.15 14.43
CA LYS A 309 -10.95 9.34 13.85
C LYS A 309 -11.50 8.09 13.19
N LEU A 310 -10.65 7.21 12.66
CA LEU A 310 -11.09 6.03 11.91
C LEU A 310 -11.98 5.11 12.75
N GLY A 311 -11.58 4.83 13.99
CA GLY A 311 -12.37 4.03 14.92
C GLY A 311 -13.72 4.67 15.24
N LEU A 312 -13.72 5.97 15.53
CA LEU A 312 -14.94 6.73 15.84
C LEU A 312 -15.90 6.77 14.66
N LEU A 313 -15.38 7.01 13.45
CA LEU A 313 -16.17 6.99 12.22
C LEU A 313 -16.81 5.62 11.99
N LYS A 314 -16.04 4.54 12.14
CA LYS A 314 -16.55 3.17 12.03
C LYS A 314 -17.67 2.89 13.02
N ILE A 315 -17.50 3.31 14.28
CA ILE A 315 -18.52 3.17 15.32
C ILE A 315 -19.79 3.92 14.93
N GLU A 316 -19.69 5.17 14.49
CA GLU A 316 -20.86 5.98 14.11
C GLU A 316 -21.58 5.42 12.87
N LEU A 317 -20.84 4.95 11.86
CA LEU A 317 -21.42 4.27 10.68
C LEU A 317 -22.20 3.02 11.10
N LEU A 318 -21.58 2.15 11.89
CA LEU A 318 -22.20 0.91 12.38
C LEU A 318 -23.38 1.19 13.32
N ARG A 319 -23.30 2.22 14.17
CA ARG A 319 -24.39 2.66 15.05
C ARG A 319 -25.58 3.16 14.24
N LYS A 320 -25.34 3.96 13.20
CA LYS A 320 -26.39 4.43 12.28
C LYS A 320 -27.06 3.26 11.55
N ALA A 321 -26.28 2.32 11.01
CA ALA A 321 -26.82 1.12 10.37
C ALA A 321 -27.64 0.26 11.36
N ALA A 322 -27.10 0.00 12.57
CA ALA A 322 -27.78 -0.78 13.61
C ALA A 322 -29.12 -0.16 14.04
N LYS A 323 -29.17 1.18 14.13
CA LYS A 323 -30.39 1.92 14.45
C LYS A 323 -31.46 1.71 13.38
N ILE A 324 -31.12 1.94 12.11
CA ILE A 324 -32.04 1.79 10.97
C ILE A 324 -32.62 0.37 10.93
N ILE A 325 -31.76 -0.65 11.09
CA ILE A 325 -32.18 -2.06 11.09
C ILE A 325 -33.08 -2.39 12.28
N SER A 326 -32.80 -1.82 13.45
CA SER A 326 -33.58 -2.11 14.65
C SER A 326 -34.97 -1.50 14.56
N GLU A 327 -35.08 -0.27 14.05
CA GLU A 327 -36.38 0.37 13.74
C GLU A 327 -37.15 -0.47 12.72
N PHE A 328 -36.51 -0.77 11.59
CA PHE A 328 -37.11 -1.57 10.53
C PHE A 328 -37.52 -2.98 10.97
N LYS A 329 -36.74 -3.65 11.84
CA LYS A 329 -37.08 -4.98 12.36
C LYS A 329 -38.40 -4.95 13.14
N VAL A 330 -38.63 -3.90 13.94
CA VAL A 330 -39.88 -3.74 14.69
C VAL A 330 -41.06 -3.58 13.72
N ASP A 331 -40.91 -2.73 12.70
CA ASP A 331 -41.93 -2.52 11.67
C ASP A 331 -42.23 -3.82 10.89
N LEU A 332 -41.20 -4.59 10.54
CA LEU A 332 -41.34 -5.88 9.86
C LEU A 332 -42.06 -6.92 10.72
N GLN A 333 -41.73 -6.99 12.02
CA GLN A 333 -42.43 -7.89 12.96
C GLN A 333 -43.89 -7.49 13.12
N ALA A 334 -44.20 -6.20 13.17
CA ALA A 334 -45.57 -5.71 13.18
C ALA A 334 -46.33 -6.11 11.90
N LYS A 335 -45.72 -5.95 10.71
CA LYS A 335 -46.32 -6.35 9.43
C LYS A 335 -46.55 -7.87 9.34
N LEU A 336 -45.59 -8.68 9.79
CA LEU A 336 -45.73 -10.14 9.88
C LEU A 336 -46.88 -10.54 10.82
N ALA A 337 -47.00 -9.89 11.98
CA ALA A 337 -48.07 -10.15 12.95
C ALA A 337 -49.45 -9.76 12.38
N LEU A 338 -49.55 -8.62 11.68
CA LEU A 338 -50.79 -8.19 11.01
C LEU A 338 -51.24 -9.19 9.93
N GLN A 339 -50.30 -9.84 9.25
CA GLN A 339 -50.60 -10.85 8.23
C GLN A 339 -50.73 -12.28 8.79
N GLY A 340 -50.62 -12.46 10.11
CA GLY A 340 -50.73 -13.77 10.76
C GLY A 340 -49.59 -14.75 10.41
N ILE A 341 -48.43 -14.25 9.97
CA ILE A 341 -47.29 -15.09 9.59
C ILE A 341 -46.47 -15.43 10.85
N GLU A 342 -46.46 -16.71 11.24
CA GLU A 342 -45.64 -17.18 12.36
C GLU A 342 -44.16 -17.32 11.99
N ILE A 343 -43.31 -16.74 12.82
CA ILE A 343 -41.86 -16.89 12.70
C ILE A 343 -41.44 -18.12 13.52
N ILE A 344 -41.30 -19.27 12.85
CA ILE A 344 -40.74 -20.47 13.47
C ILE A 344 -39.22 -20.32 13.54
N GLU A 345 -38.71 -19.82 14.66
CA GLU A 345 -37.28 -19.89 14.95
C GLU A 345 -36.95 -21.29 15.48
N ALA A 346 -35.99 -21.99 14.85
CA ALA A 346 -35.47 -23.22 15.41
C ALA A 346 -34.98 -22.92 16.84
N PRO A 347 -35.32 -23.75 17.84
CA PRO A 347 -34.84 -23.55 19.20
C PRO A 347 -33.32 -23.44 19.14
N VAL A 348 -32.77 -22.42 19.81
CA VAL A 348 -31.33 -22.37 20.06
C VAL A 348 -31.03 -23.60 20.90
N VAL A 349 -30.62 -24.68 20.24
CA VAL A 349 -30.08 -25.86 20.92
C VAL A 349 -28.74 -25.41 21.50
N SER A 350 -28.82 -24.71 22.63
CA SER A 350 -27.68 -24.53 23.49
C SER A 350 -27.42 -25.91 24.08
N MET A 351 -26.49 -26.65 23.49
CA MET A 351 -25.94 -27.84 24.15
C MET A 351 -25.21 -27.49 25.46
N PHE A 352 -25.18 -26.20 25.87
CA PHE A 352 -24.48 -25.70 27.04
C PHE A 352 -25.22 -24.55 27.76
N SER A 353 -26.56 -24.57 27.89
CA SER A 353 -27.23 -23.68 28.86
C SER A 353 -27.19 -24.33 30.23
N GLY A 354 -26.37 -23.76 31.13
CA GLY A 354 -26.06 -24.23 32.47
C GLY A 354 -27.22 -24.22 33.47
N THR A 355 -28.28 -25.00 33.21
CA THR A 355 -29.15 -25.52 34.26
C THR A 355 -28.73 -26.97 34.54
N ALA A 356 -27.92 -27.12 35.58
CA ALA A 356 -27.41 -28.33 36.21
C ALA A 356 -28.16 -29.63 35.84
N ARG A 357 -27.78 -30.24 34.72
CA ARG A 357 -27.93 -31.68 34.51
C ARG A 357 -26.52 -32.27 34.45
N PRO A 358 -26.20 -33.29 35.27
CA PRO A 358 -24.87 -33.88 35.27
C PRO A 358 -24.53 -34.33 33.85
N SER A 359 -23.30 -34.03 33.43
CA SER A 359 -22.81 -34.50 32.13
C SER A 359 -22.93 -36.03 32.05
N MET A 360 -23.08 -36.58 30.85
CA MET A 360 -23.15 -38.04 30.65
C MET A 360 -21.95 -38.76 31.29
N TYR A 361 -20.79 -38.10 31.34
CA TYR A 361 -19.58 -38.57 32.03
C TYR A 361 -19.70 -38.53 33.56
N GLN A 362 -20.37 -37.52 34.14
CA GLN A 362 -20.70 -37.50 35.57
C GLN A 362 -21.70 -38.60 35.95
N LEU A 363 -22.72 -38.83 35.12
CA LEU A 363 -23.66 -39.94 35.33
C LEU A 363 -22.97 -41.31 35.25
N MET A 364 -22.02 -41.48 34.32
CA MET A 364 -21.22 -42.70 34.28
C MET A 364 -20.28 -42.82 35.49
N ALA A 365 -19.62 -41.74 35.91
CA ALA A 365 -18.75 -41.76 37.08
C ALA A 365 -19.54 -42.10 38.36
N GLU A 366 -20.72 -41.50 38.54
CA GLU A 366 -21.63 -41.81 39.66
C GLU A 366 -22.09 -43.27 39.61
N TYR A 367 -22.45 -43.78 38.42
CA TYR A 367 -22.82 -45.19 38.23
C TYR A 367 -21.67 -46.14 38.61
N TYR A 368 -20.43 -45.84 38.23
CA TYR A 368 -19.26 -46.64 38.58
C TYR A 368 -18.91 -46.55 40.07
N THR A 369 -19.12 -45.40 40.72
CA THR A 369 -18.91 -45.26 42.17
C THR A 369 -20.01 -45.91 43.01
N ALA A 370 -21.24 -46.00 42.47
CA ALA A 370 -22.36 -46.67 43.14
C ALA A 370 -22.28 -48.21 43.08
N PHE A 371 -21.43 -48.77 42.22
CA PHE A 371 -21.30 -50.20 41.97
C PHE A 371 -20.04 -50.86 42.57
N ILE A 372 -19.39 -50.25 43.56
CA ILE A 372 -18.33 -50.90 44.34
C ILE A 372 -18.88 -51.29 45.72
N PRO A 373 -19.34 -52.53 45.92
CA PRO A 373 -19.66 -53.04 47.24
C PRO A 373 -18.35 -53.48 47.91
N GLY A 374 -17.90 -52.67 48.86
CA GLY A 374 -17.12 -53.10 50.03
C GLY A 374 -15.64 -53.39 49.83
N GLU A 375 -14.81 -52.50 50.38
CA GLU A 375 -13.93 -52.92 51.47
C GLU A 375 -13.71 -51.76 52.45
N LYS A 376 -13.92 -52.06 53.73
CA LYS A 376 -13.73 -51.16 54.86
C LYS A 376 -12.24 -51.08 55.21
N ASN A 377 -11.80 -49.85 55.47
CA ASN A 377 -10.82 -49.42 56.47
C ASN A 377 -9.50 -50.18 56.62
N THR A 378 -8.39 -49.46 56.47
CA THR A 378 -7.43 -49.28 57.57
C THR A 378 -6.59 -48.00 57.42
N SER A 379 -6.55 -47.27 58.54
CA SER A 379 -5.53 -46.35 59.04
C SER A 379 -4.17 -46.26 58.32
N GLY A 380 -3.63 -45.04 58.26
CA GLY A 380 -2.21 -44.82 58.56
C GLY A 380 -1.50 -43.82 57.67
N GLU A 381 -1.03 -42.75 58.33
CA GLU A 381 0.23 -42.04 58.04
C GLU A 381 0.26 -40.99 56.92
N THR A 382 0.27 -39.74 57.40
CA THR A 382 1.12 -38.64 56.93
C THR A 382 2.44 -39.09 56.31
N PHE A 383 2.81 -38.55 55.14
CA PHE A 383 4.11 -37.91 54.95
C PHE A 383 4.10 -36.92 53.77
N SER A 384 4.88 -35.87 54.01
CA SER A 384 5.17 -34.64 53.28
C SER A 384 5.94 -34.80 51.95
N ASN A 385 5.77 -33.78 51.10
CA ASN A 385 6.75 -33.19 50.15
C ASN A 385 7.45 -34.10 49.13
N VAL A 386 7.49 -33.66 47.86
CA VAL A 386 8.72 -33.18 47.19
C VAL A 386 8.35 -32.57 45.83
N LYS A 387 8.93 -31.39 45.57
CA LYS A 387 9.04 -30.69 44.28
C LYS A 387 9.78 -31.54 43.23
N LEU A 388 9.41 -31.39 41.98
CA LEU A 388 10.34 -31.05 40.88
C LEU A 388 9.63 -30.14 39.91
#